data_AF-X8DCW8-F1
#
_entry.id   AF-X8DCW8-F1
#
_cell.length_a   1.000
_cell.length_b   1.000
_cell.length_c   1.000
_cell.angle_alpha   90.00
_cell.angle_beta   90.00
_cell.angle_gamma   90.00
#
_symmetry.space_group_name_H-M   'P 1'
#
loop_
_entity.id
_entity.type
_entity.pdbx_description
1 polymer ?
#
loop_
_entity_poly.entity_id
_entity_poly.type
_entity_poly.pdbx_seq_one_letter_code
_entity_poly.pdbx_strand_id
1 'polypeptide(L)'
;MNCIHPTPDEPDFLKAEMLHIDASACVDCGACVAACPVDAIKPDSTLKEEQLPFLRINSEFYPREIPRASLAPVIQAPTVRGTSALKVAIVGSGRRPCTPPTSC
;
A
#
# COMPACT_ATOMS: atom_id res chain seq x y z
N MET A 1 0.67 -3.16 -0.59
CA MET A 1 -0.09 -2.06 0.04
C MET A 1 0.86 -0.95 0.48
N ASN A 2 1.79 -0.52 -0.38
CA ASN A 2 2.59 0.66 -0.09
C ASN A 2 2.72 1.45 -1.39
N CYS A 3 2.04 2.60 -1.44
CA CYS A 3 2.03 3.51 -2.58
C CYS A 3 2.60 4.88 -2.21
N ILE A 4 3.18 5.03 -1.00
CA ILE A 4 3.84 6.27 -0.56
C ILE A 4 5.35 6.03 -0.58
N HIS A 5 6.07 6.93 -1.25
CA HIS A 5 7.53 6.87 -1.33
C HIS A 5 8.15 8.22 -0.91
N PRO A 6 9.41 8.23 -0.46
CA PRO A 6 10.27 7.07 -0.23
C PRO A 6 9.85 6.23 1.00
N THR A 7 9.96 4.92 0.83
CA THR A 7 9.81 3.87 1.83
C THR A 7 11.11 3.67 2.61
N PRO A 8 11.10 3.01 3.78
CA PRO A 8 12.31 2.78 4.59
C PRO A 8 13.45 2.08 3.86
N ASP A 9 13.15 1.31 2.81
CA ASP A 9 14.13 0.57 2.00
C ASP A 9 14.69 1.42 0.84
N GLU A 10 14.21 2.64 0.64
CA GLU A 10 14.66 3.55 -0.42
C GLU A 10 15.70 4.57 0.11
N PRO A 11 16.69 4.95 -0.72
CA PRO A 11 17.85 5.76 -0.30
C PRO A 11 17.49 7.17 0.19
N ASP A 12 16.34 7.68 -0.26
CA ASP A 12 15.82 9.01 0.04
C ASP A 12 14.93 9.04 1.29
N PHE A 13 14.76 7.89 1.98
CA PHE A 13 14.01 7.84 3.23
C PHE A 13 14.57 8.83 4.26
N LEU A 14 13.69 9.67 4.82
CA LEU A 14 14.01 10.79 5.73
C LEU A 14 14.85 11.94 5.13
N LYS A 15 15.14 11.91 3.83
CA LYS A 15 15.88 12.99 3.14
C LYS A 15 15.02 13.76 2.14
N ALA A 16 13.97 13.12 1.62
CA ALA A 16 13.05 13.76 0.71
C ALA A 16 12.31 14.93 1.37
N GLU A 17 12.21 16.05 0.66
CA GLU A 17 11.48 17.24 1.10
C GLU A 17 9.95 17.03 1.07
N MET A 18 9.47 16.07 0.28
CA MET A 18 8.06 15.73 0.10
C MET A 18 7.90 14.21 -0.09
N LEU A 19 6.79 13.67 0.43
CA LEU A 19 6.36 12.31 0.15
C LEU A 19 5.44 12.30 -1.08
N HIS A 20 5.64 11.33 -1.97
CA HIS A 20 4.90 11.21 -3.22
C HIS A 20 4.04 9.96 -3.23
N ILE A 21 2.83 10.08 -3.81
CA ILE A 21 1.88 8.97 -3.92
C ILE A 21 1.87 8.44 -5.35
N ASP A 22 2.20 7.16 -5.51
CA ASP A 22 2.11 6.45 -6.78
C ASP A 22 0.65 6.09 -7.08
N ALA A 23 0.02 6.82 -8.00
CA ALA A 23 -1.35 6.57 -8.43
C ALA A 23 -1.53 5.20 -9.09
N SER A 24 -0.49 4.62 -9.69
CA SER A 24 -0.56 3.29 -10.33
C SER A 24 -0.55 2.15 -9.32
N ALA A 25 0.06 2.36 -8.14
CA ALA A 25 0.11 1.39 -7.05
C ALA A 25 -0.98 1.62 -5.98
N CYS A 26 -1.61 2.79 -5.99
CA CYS A 26 -2.72 3.11 -5.09
C CYS A 26 -3.93 2.23 -5.41
N VAL A 27 -4.59 1.74 -4.36
CA VAL A 27 -5.82 0.92 -4.45
C VAL A 27 -6.98 1.55 -3.66
N ASP A 28 -6.85 2.84 -3.35
CA ASP A 28 -7.85 3.64 -2.64
C ASP A 28 -8.27 3.05 -1.28
N CYS A 29 -7.33 2.44 -0.56
CA CYS A 29 -7.61 1.83 0.74
C CYS A 29 -7.82 2.84 1.89
N GLY A 30 -7.49 4.11 1.68
CA GLY A 30 -7.71 5.20 2.65
C GLY A 30 -6.84 5.16 3.92
N ALA A 31 -5.97 4.16 4.08
CA ALA A 31 -5.14 4.02 5.28
C ALA A 31 -4.19 5.22 5.50
N CYS A 32 -3.67 5.79 4.41
CA CYS A 32 -2.76 6.94 4.46
C CYS A 32 -3.45 8.23 4.88
N VAL A 33 -4.70 8.44 4.45
CA VAL A 33 -5.51 9.62 4.80
C VAL A 33 -5.73 9.65 6.31
N ALA A 34 -6.17 8.52 6.89
CA ALA A 34 -6.42 8.42 8.33
C ALA A 34 -5.15 8.51 9.19
N ALA A 35 -4.00 8.11 8.64
CA ALA A 35 -2.72 8.15 9.35
C ALA A 35 -2.05 9.53 9.31
N CYS A 36 -2.44 10.41 8.39
CA CYS A 36 -1.80 11.71 8.22
C CYS A 36 -2.22 12.68 9.34
N PRO A 37 -1.29 13.10 10.23
CA PRO A 37 -1.65 13.93 11.39
C PRO A 37 -2.07 15.36 11.02
N VAL A 38 -1.75 15.80 9.81
CA VAL A 38 -1.99 17.17 9.32
C VAL A 38 -3.00 17.22 8.17
N ASP A 39 -3.63 16.09 7.84
CA ASP A 39 -4.63 15.98 6.76
C ASP A 39 -4.13 16.50 5.39
N ALA A 40 -2.85 16.27 5.09
CA ALA A 40 -2.24 16.68 3.83
C ALA A 40 -2.56 15.74 2.67
N ILE A 41 -2.80 14.45 2.96
CA ILE A 41 -3.10 13.43 1.95
C ILE A 41 -4.60 13.36 1.73
N LYS A 42 -5.04 13.58 0.49
CA LYS A 42 -6.46 13.57 0.10
C LYS A 42 -6.68 12.74 -1.16
N PRO A 43 -7.84 12.07 -1.29
CA PRO A 43 -8.20 11.45 -2.55
C PRO A 43 -8.35 12.51 -3.65
N ASP A 44 -7.95 12.15 -4.86
CA ASP A 44 -7.97 12.99 -6.06
C ASP A 44 -9.34 13.61 -6.32
N SER A 45 -10.41 12.84 -6.07
CA SER A 45 -11.81 13.28 -6.17
C SER A 45 -12.22 14.40 -5.21
N THR A 46 -11.41 14.72 -4.19
CA THR A 46 -11.73 15.73 -3.16
C THR A 46 -10.78 16.92 -3.15
N LEU A 47 -9.84 16.98 -4.11
CA LEU A 47 -8.87 18.07 -4.20
C LEU A 47 -9.55 19.38 -4.60
N LYS A 48 -9.11 20.48 -3.97
CA LYS A 48 -9.45 21.84 -4.39
C LYS A 48 -8.61 22.26 -5.59
N GLU A 49 -9.04 23.33 -6.26
CA GLU A 49 -8.38 23.84 -7.48
C GLU A 49 -6.92 24.23 -7.22
N GLU A 50 -6.64 24.83 -6.06
CA GLU A 50 -5.28 25.14 -5.60
C GLU A 50 -4.38 23.91 -5.43
N GLN A 51 -4.97 22.73 -5.25
CA GLN A 51 -4.27 21.48 -4.96
C GLN A 51 -4.08 20.60 -6.19
N LEU A 52 -4.74 20.90 -7.31
CA LEU A 52 -4.60 20.16 -8.56
C LEU A 52 -3.15 20.06 -9.09
N PRO A 53 -2.26 21.06 -8.91
CA PRO A 53 -0.88 20.94 -9.35
C PRO A 53 -0.12 19.75 -8.73
N PHE A 54 -0.51 19.32 -7.53
CA PHE A 54 0.13 18.19 -6.84
C PHE A 54 -0.11 16.84 -7.51
N LEU A 55 -1.18 16.70 -8.31
CA LEU A 55 -1.39 15.50 -9.12
C LEU A 55 -0.23 15.29 -10.09
N ARG A 56 0.16 16.37 -10.77
CA ARG A 56 1.28 16.34 -11.72
C ARG A 56 2.60 16.09 -11.00
N ILE A 57 2.88 16.81 -9.91
CA ILE A 57 4.10 16.64 -9.11
C ILE A 57 4.26 15.19 -8.64
N ASN A 58 3.19 14.58 -8.14
CA ASN A 58 3.23 13.18 -7.70
C ASN A 58 3.43 12.20 -8.87
N SER A 59 2.81 12.46 -10.03
CA SER A 59 2.98 11.61 -11.21
C SER A 59 4.38 11.70 -11.83
N GLU A 60 5.01 12.87 -11.78
CA GLU A 60 6.34 13.11 -12.36
C GLU A 60 7.46 12.49 -11.50
N PHE A 61 7.23 12.29 -10.19
CA PHE A 61 8.20 11.67 -9.28
C PHE A 61 8.51 10.22 -9.66
N TYR A 62 7.58 9.49 -10.28
CA TYR A 62 7.76 8.11 -10.70
C TYR A 62 7.99 7.99 -12.20
N PRO A 63 9.23 7.78 -12.68
CA PRO A 63 9.44 7.29 -14.04
C PRO A 63 8.82 5.88 -14.17
N ARG A 64 8.23 5.60 -15.35
CA ARG A 64 7.35 4.45 -15.62
C ARG A 64 7.87 3.04 -15.29
N GLU A 65 9.15 2.88 -14.95
CA GLU A 65 9.79 1.59 -14.71
C GLU A 65 10.72 1.65 -13.48
N ILE A 66 10.14 1.47 -12.30
CA ILE A 66 10.92 1.08 -11.12
C ILE A 66 10.86 -0.45 -11.06
N PRO A 67 11.98 -1.18 -11.19
CA PRO A 67 11.99 -2.62 -11.00
C PRO A 67 11.61 -2.92 -9.55
N ARG A 68 10.33 -3.19 -9.30
CA ARG A 68 9.90 -3.67 -7.99
C ARG A 68 10.56 -5.03 -7.80
N ALA A 69 11.56 -5.10 -6.92
CA ALA A 69 12.16 -6.37 -6.55
C ALA A 69 11.03 -7.29 -6.10
N SER A 70 10.93 -8.48 -6.70
CA SER A 70 9.99 -9.50 -6.24
C SER A 70 10.42 -9.89 -4.83
N LEU A 71 9.83 -9.24 -3.82
CA LEU A 71 10.21 -9.41 -2.40
C LEU A 71 9.96 -10.84 -1.90
N ALA A 72 9.13 -11.60 -2.61
CA ALA A 72 8.91 -13.02 -2.37
C ALA A 72 9.07 -13.82 -3.67
N PRO A 73 9.62 -15.04 -3.63
CA PRO A 73 9.50 -15.98 -4.72
C PRO A 73 8.02 -16.29 -4.96
N VAL A 74 7.58 -16.30 -6.21
CA VAL A 74 6.26 -16.83 -6.56
C VAL A 74 6.31 -18.34 -6.38
N ILE A 75 5.84 -18.83 -5.22
CA ILE A 75 5.66 -20.26 -4.99
C ILE A 75 4.48 -20.69 -5.86
N GLN A 76 4.73 -21.54 -6.86
CA GLN A 76 3.66 -22.10 -7.67
C GLN A 76 2.69 -22.86 -6.77
N ALA A 77 1.39 -22.56 -6.91
CA ALA A 77 0.37 -23.26 -6.16
C ALA A 77 0.44 -24.77 -6.45
N PRO A 78 0.45 -25.64 -5.42
CA PRO A 78 0.48 -27.08 -5.65
C PRO A 78 -0.75 -27.53 -6.44
N THR A 79 -0.54 -28.37 -7.46
CA THR A 79 -1.64 -28.92 -8.26
C THR A 79 -2.35 -30.01 -7.46
N VAL A 80 -3.58 -29.75 -7.04
CA VAL A 80 -4.39 -30.76 -6.34
C VAL A 80 -4.92 -31.77 -7.36
N ARG A 81 -4.50 -33.04 -7.24
CA ARG A 81 -5.02 -34.14 -8.05
C ARG A 81 -5.96 -35.00 -7.21
N GLY A 82 -7.23 -35.07 -7.57
CA GLY A 82 -8.24 -35.92 -6.93
C GLY A 82 -9.63 -35.74 -7.55
N THR A 83 -10.43 -36.81 -7.57
CA THR A 83 -11.81 -36.82 -8.10
C THR A 83 -12.88 -36.68 -7.01
N SER A 84 -12.49 -36.75 -5.74
CA SER A 84 -13.38 -36.59 -4.59
C SER A 84 -13.57 -35.12 -4.22
N ALA A 85 -14.74 -34.78 -3.65
CA ALA A 85 -15.05 -33.43 -3.19
C ALA A 85 -13.93 -32.86 -2.29
N LEU A 86 -13.32 -31.76 -2.74
CA LEU A 86 -12.24 -31.09 -2.03
C LEU A 86 -12.79 -30.44 -0.74
N LYS A 87 -12.09 -30.63 0.38
CA LYS A 87 -12.38 -29.93 1.63
C LYS A 87 -11.45 -28.73 1.73
N VAL A 88 -12.00 -27.53 1.61
CA VAL A 88 -11.27 -26.27 1.72
C VAL A 88 -11.55 -25.65 3.08
N ALA A 89 -10.51 -25.28 3.81
CA ALA A 89 -10.63 -24.48 5.02
C ALA A 89 -10.17 -23.05 4.74
N ILE A 90 -11.04 -22.06 4.96
CA ILE A 90 -10.69 -20.64 4.89
C ILE A 90 -10.25 -20.23 6.30
N VAL A 91 -8.94 -20.03 6.49
CA VAL A 91 -8.40 -19.45 7.73
C VAL A 91 -8.31 -17.95 7.51
N GLY A 92 -9.17 -17.17 8.18
CA GLY A 92 -9.23 -15.72 8.01
C GLY A 92 -7.90 -15.03 8.34
N SER A 93 -7.66 -13.85 7.74
CA SER A 93 -6.53 -12.96 8.04
C SER A 93 -6.76 -12.25 9.39
N GLY A 94 -6.63 -12.99 10.49
CA GLY A 94 -6.96 -12.51 11.84
C GLY A 94 -6.18 -11.27 12.28
N ARG A 95 -6.86 -10.38 13.02
CA ARG A 95 -6.21 -9.36 13.88
C ARG A 95 -5.46 -10.08 15.02
N ARG A 96 -4.36 -9.46 15.49
CA ARG A 96 -3.59 -9.93 16.67
C ARG A 96 -4.55 -10.31 17.81
N PRO A 97 -4.33 -11.41 18.54
CA PRO A 97 -5.05 -11.63 19.79
C PRO A 97 -4.74 -10.48 20.75
N CYS A 98 -5.77 -9.73 21.18
CA CYS A 98 -5.66 -8.86 22.35
C CYS A 98 -5.31 -9.78 23.53
N THR A 99 -4.07 -9.73 24.02
CA THR A 99 -3.70 -10.35 25.30
C THR A 99 -4.07 -9.39 26.43
N PRO A 100 -4.83 -9.83 27.44
CA PRO A 100 -5.08 -9.00 28.62
C PRO A 100 -3.76 -8.64 29.33
N PRO A 101 -3.62 -7.47 29.99
CA PRO A 101 -4.70 -6.59 30.49
C PRO A 101 -4.87 -5.23 29.77
N THR A 102 -4.21 -4.96 28.64
CA THR A 102 -4.34 -3.64 28.00
C THR A 102 -5.51 -3.64 27.03
N SER A 103 -6.54 -2.83 27.34
CA SER A 103 -7.74 -2.61 26.54
C SER A 103 -7.42 -2.45 25.05
N CYS A 104 -8.14 -3.18 24.20
CA CYS A 104 -8.40 -2.71 22.85
C CYS A 104 -9.23 -1.40 22.95
#